data_AF-A0A959AXE2-F1
#
_entry.id   AF-A0A959AXE2-F1
#
_cell.length_a   1.000
_cell.length_b   1.000
_cell.length_c   1.000
_cell.angle_alpha   90.00
_cell.angle_beta   90.00
_cell.angle_gamma   90.00
#
_symmetry.space_group_name_H-M   'P 1'
#
loop_
_entity.id
_entity.type
_entity.pdbx_description
1 polymer ?
#
loop_
_entity_poly.entity_id
_entity_poly.type
_entity_poly.pdbx_seq_one_letter_code
_entity_poly.pdbx_strand_id
1 'polypeptide(L)'
;MPLLLMKRKLDDIAGISTGVFKKGSPSGTVFYLQAKHFDDYGRFHPDGVVSPEISMDDRLERHLLQEGDILLISKGDSNRACLYQTEVGPAVASSTFFVIRLRSNEVLPEYLQWYLNTSFLQSTLFALSRGTRILSLSKKALAKVEVSIPSIRQQEQILKAQALWEKERALTFELVELKGALYQNLLFNLTKSNTNA
;
A
#
# COMPACT_ATOMS: atom_id res chain seq x y z
N MET A 1 20.53 -14.39 -21.42
CA MET A 1 19.22 -15.00 -21.72
C MET A 1 18.17 -14.33 -20.87
N PRO A 2 17.03 -13.86 -21.41
CA PRO A 2 15.95 -13.40 -20.55
C PRO A 2 15.41 -14.64 -19.82
N LEU A 3 15.51 -14.64 -18.48
CA LEU A 3 14.77 -15.62 -17.69
C LEU A 3 13.29 -15.49 -18.07
N LEU A 4 12.68 -16.57 -18.56
CA LEU A 4 11.24 -16.63 -18.73
C LEU A 4 10.60 -16.37 -17.36
N LEU A 5 10.12 -15.15 -17.15
CA LEU A 5 9.34 -14.78 -15.98
C LEU A 5 8.04 -15.58 -16.06
N MET A 6 7.87 -16.53 -15.15
CA MET A 6 6.64 -17.30 -15.08
C MET A 6 5.53 -16.37 -14.59
N LYS A 7 4.55 -16.13 -15.45
CA LYS A 7 3.32 -15.42 -15.09
C LYS A 7 2.33 -16.40 -14.49
N ARG A 8 1.73 -16.05 -13.37
CA ARG A 8 0.67 -16.83 -12.72
C ARG A 8 -0.50 -15.94 -12.41
N LYS A 9 -1.72 -16.48 -12.39
CA LYS A 9 -2.89 -15.72 -11.94
C LYS A 9 -2.80 -15.54 -10.43
N LEU A 10 -3.30 -14.41 -9.95
CA LEU A 10 -3.31 -14.11 -8.52
C LEU A 10 -4.05 -15.19 -7.72
N ASP A 11 -5.15 -15.74 -8.25
CA ASP A 11 -5.89 -16.82 -7.60
C ASP A 11 -5.15 -18.17 -7.59
N ASP A 12 -4.08 -18.34 -8.36
CA ASP A 12 -3.24 -19.54 -8.30
C ASP A 12 -2.25 -19.48 -7.12
N ILE A 13 -1.94 -18.28 -6.62
CA ILE A 13 -0.91 -18.05 -5.60
C ILE A 13 -1.46 -17.54 -4.27
N ALA A 14 -2.67 -16.97 -4.26
CA ALA A 14 -3.25 -16.34 -3.09
C ALA A 14 -4.73 -16.67 -2.91
N GLY A 15 -5.17 -16.77 -1.65
CA GLY A 15 -6.58 -16.65 -1.30
C GLY A 15 -6.98 -15.17 -1.36
N ILE A 16 -8.16 -14.89 -1.91
CA ILE A 16 -8.73 -13.53 -1.91
C ILE A 16 -10.01 -13.57 -1.10
N SER A 17 -10.16 -12.70 -0.11
CA SER A 17 -11.40 -12.49 0.65
C SER A 17 -11.77 -11.02 0.65
N THR A 18 -13.02 -10.72 1.01
CA THR A 18 -13.47 -9.33 1.16
C THR A 18 -13.35 -8.95 2.62
N GLY A 19 -12.91 -7.72 2.91
CA GLY A 19 -12.97 -7.17 4.25
C GLY A 19 -14.41 -7.08 4.78
N VAL A 20 -14.54 -6.73 6.05
CA VAL A 20 -15.83 -6.71 6.75
C VAL A 20 -16.37 -5.30 6.90
N PHE A 21 -17.70 -5.16 6.91
CA PHE A 21 -18.33 -3.93 7.36
C PHE A 21 -18.65 -4.06 8.85
N LYS A 22 -18.09 -3.16 9.67
CA LYS A 22 -18.37 -3.08 11.10
C LYS A 22 -18.55 -1.62 11.51
N LYS A 23 -19.40 -1.40 12.52
CA LYS A 23 -19.53 -0.11 13.22
C LYS A 23 -18.60 -0.13 14.42
N GLY A 24 -17.96 1.00 14.69
CA GLY A 24 -17.11 1.17 15.86
C GLY A 24 -17.88 1.04 17.17
N SER A 25 -17.15 0.67 18.21
CA SER A 25 -17.56 0.46 19.59
C SER A 25 -16.49 1.06 20.50
N PRO A 26 -16.84 1.87 21.50
CA PRO A 26 -15.89 2.47 22.43
C PRO A 26 -15.08 1.45 23.26
N SER A 27 -15.56 0.22 23.38
CA SER A 27 -14.90 -0.89 24.10
C SER A 27 -14.22 -1.88 23.14
N GLY A 28 -13.95 -1.48 21.90
CA GLY A 28 -13.27 -2.31 20.92
C GLY A 28 -11.84 -2.65 21.34
N THR A 29 -11.40 -3.86 20.97
CA THR A 29 -10.02 -4.33 21.18
C THR A 29 -9.32 -4.64 19.86
N VAL A 30 -10.04 -4.56 18.75
CA VAL A 30 -9.55 -4.86 17.40
C VAL A 30 -9.58 -3.60 16.53
N PHE A 31 -8.50 -3.39 15.78
CA PHE A 31 -8.34 -2.28 14.85
C PHE A 31 -9.18 -2.48 13.60
N TYR A 32 -9.84 -1.40 13.15
CA TYR A 32 -10.59 -1.39 11.89
C TYR A 32 -9.83 -0.62 10.82
N LEU A 33 -9.13 -1.34 9.94
CA LEU A 33 -8.26 -0.71 8.96
C LEU A 33 -9.05 -0.20 7.75
N GLN A 34 -8.86 1.08 7.45
CA GLN A 34 -9.47 1.81 6.33
C GLN A 34 -8.37 2.38 5.43
N ALA A 35 -8.71 2.73 4.19
CA ALA A 35 -7.76 3.29 3.22
C ALA A 35 -6.97 4.50 3.74
N LYS A 36 -7.60 5.34 4.58
CA LYS A 36 -6.98 6.53 5.19
C LYS A 36 -5.88 6.22 6.21
N HIS A 37 -5.78 4.98 6.69
CA HIS A 37 -4.75 4.56 7.65
C HIS A 37 -3.43 4.18 6.96
N PHE A 38 -3.38 4.25 5.63
CA PHE A 38 -2.19 3.94 4.85
C PHE A 38 -1.71 5.16 4.08
N ASP A 39 -0.39 5.32 3.99
CA ASP A 39 0.28 6.34 3.18
C ASP A 39 0.16 6.03 1.67
N ASP A 40 0.68 6.93 0.84
CA ASP A 40 0.67 6.79 -0.62
C ASP A 40 1.46 5.58 -1.15
N TYR A 41 2.31 5.00 -0.32
CA TYR A 41 3.09 3.81 -0.62
C TYR A 41 2.43 2.53 -0.09
N GLY A 42 1.26 2.63 0.54
CA GLY A 42 0.54 1.50 1.13
C GLY A 42 1.13 1.00 2.45
N ARG A 43 1.94 1.82 3.12
CA ARG A 43 2.47 1.54 4.47
C ARG A 43 1.55 2.13 5.51
N PHE A 44 1.51 1.53 6.69
CA PHE A 44 0.72 2.07 7.80
C PHE A 44 1.22 3.48 8.16
N HIS A 45 0.30 4.42 8.30
CA HIS A 45 0.65 5.80 8.61
C HIS A 45 1.09 5.89 10.08
N PRO A 46 2.33 6.31 10.41
CA PRO A 46 2.80 6.35 11.80
C PRO A 46 1.96 7.27 12.69
N ASP A 47 1.51 8.39 12.12
CA ASP A 47 0.65 9.37 12.80
C ASP A 47 -0.85 9.06 12.69
N GLY A 48 -1.21 7.97 12.01
CA GLY A 48 -2.57 7.50 11.93
C GLY A 48 -2.95 6.89 13.27
N VAL A 49 -3.39 7.71 14.23
CA VAL A 49 -3.97 7.22 15.49
C VAL A 49 -5.22 6.43 15.13
N VAL A 50 -5.05 5.11 14.95
CA VAL A 50 -6.16 4.18 14.88
C VAL A 50 -6.41 3.73 16.30
N SER A 51 -7.62 3.94 16.80
CA SER A 51 -8.03 3.33 18.06
C SER A 51 -8.65 1.97 17.76
N PRO A 52 -8.47 0.96 18.62
CA PRO A 52 -9.24 -0.25 18.53
C PRO A 52 -10.71 0.10 18.76
N GLU A 53 -11.55 -0.22 17.78
CA GLU A 53 -12.95 0.19 17.74
C GLU A 53 -13.87 -1.00 17.52
N ILE A 54 -13.36 -2.20 17.26
CA ILE A 54 -14.20 -3.37 17.01
C ILE A 54 -14.17 -4.31 18.21
N SER A 55 -15.35 -4.63 18.73
CA SER A 55 -15.53 -5.68 19.74
C SER A 55 -15.42 -7.04 19.06
N MET A 56 -14.66 -7.95 19.67
CA MET A 56 -14.42 -9.28 19.12
C MET A 56 -15.69 -10.15 19.18
N ASP A 57 -15.94 -10.93 18.12
CA ASP A 57 -16.95 -11.99 18.08
C ASP A 57 -16.45 -13.18 17.24
N ASP A 58 -17.04 -14.36 17.43
CA ASP A 58 -16.63 -15.61 16.75
C ASP A 58 -16.66 -15.53 15.22
N ARG A 59 -17.42 -14.58 14.64
CA ARG A 59 -17.48 -14.36 13.20
C ARG A 59 -16.31 -13.49 12.73
N LEU A 60 -15.83 -12.61 13.59
CA LEU A 60 -14.72 -11.71 13.33
C LEU A 60 -13.37 -12.44 13.34
N GLU A 61 -13.22 -13.49 14.14
CA GLU A 61 -11.97 -14.28 14.23
C GLU A 61 -11.45 -14.73 12.87
N ARG A 62 -12.36 -15.14 11.98
CA ARG A 62 -12.02 -15.62 10.62
C ARG A 62 -11.56 -14.51 9.68
N HIS A 63 -11.75 -13.25 10.07
CA HIS A 63 -11.41 -12.06 9.30
C HIS A 63 -10.21 -11.31 9.88
N LEU A 64 -9.61 -11.81 10.96
CA LEU A 64 -8.36 -11.27 11.48
C LEU A 64 -7.27 -11.36 10.42
N LEU A 65 -6.59 -10.22 10.28
CA LEU A 65 -5.44 -10.10 9.40
C LEU A 65 -4.25 -10.87 9.97
N GLN A 66 -3.45 -11.42 9.08
CA GLN A 66 -2.24 -12.16 9.37
C GLN A 66 -1.04 -11.42 8.79
N GLU A 67 0.12 -11.57 9.41
CA GLU A 67 1.40 -11.03 8.91
C GLU A 67 1.54 -11.29 7.40
N GLY A 68 1.83 -10.24 6.64
CA GLY A 68 1.99 -10.35 5.18
C GLY A 68 0.68 -10.36 4.38
N ASP A 69 -0.49 -10.20 4.99
CA ASP A 69 -1.73 -9.98 4.24
C ASP A 69 -1.64 -8.67 3.43
N ILE A 70 -1.97 -8.74 2.14
CA ILE A 70 -2.04 -7.55 1.28
C ILE A 70 -3.48 -7.06 1.20
N LEU A 71 -3.71 -5.80 1.55
CA LEU A 71 -4.99 -5.12 1.48
C LEU A 71 -5.07 -4.29 0.20
N LEU A 72 -5.85 -4.75 -0.78
CA LEU A 72 -6.07 -4.01 -2.03
C LEU A 72 -7.37 -3.20 -1.95
N ILE A 73 -7.29 -1.89 -2.15
CA ILE A 73 -8.49 -1.05 -2.24
C ILE A 73 -9.31 -1.51 -3.45
N SER A 74 -10.50 -2.04 -3.18
CA SER A 74 -11.43 -2.55 -4.21
C SER A 74 -12.47 -1.52 -4.62
N LYS A 75 -12.72 -0.52 -3.76
CA LYS A 75 -13.70 0.55 -3.95
C LYS A 75 -13.13 1.88 -3.49
N GLY A 76 -13.05 2.86 -4.39
CA GLY A 76 -12.54 4.20 -4.08
C GLY A 76 -11.88 4.85 -5.28
N ASP A 77 -10.94 5.76 -5.00
CA ASP A 77 -10.27 6.56 -6.02
C ASP A 77 -9.02 5.87 -6.62
N SER A 78 -8.56 4.78 -6.00
CA SER A 78 -7.42 4.00 -6.48
C SER A 78 -7.52 2.52 -6.08
N ASN A 79 -6.69 1.68 -6.71
CA ASN A 79 -6.51 0.28 -6.32
C ASN A 79 -5.19 0.06 -5.59
N ARG A 80 -4.82 0.98 -4.69
CA ARG A 80 -3.58 0.88 -3.90
C ARG A 80 -3.55 -0.42 -3.08
N ALA A 81 -2.42 -1.11 -3.12
CA ALA A 81 -2.13 -2.27 -2.29
C ALA A 81 -1.36 -1.84 -1.03
N CYS A 82 -1.81 -2.32 0.12
CA CYS A 82 -1.22 -2.01 1.42
C CYS A 82 -0.75 -3.30 2.08
N LEU A 83 0.36 -3.27 2.81
CA LEU A 83 0.86 -4.44 3.54
C LEU A 83 0.40 -4.36 4.99
N TYR A 84 -0.22 -5.43 5.50
CA TYR A 84 -0.51 -5.56 6.91
C TYR A 84 0.68 -6.22 7.64
N GLN A 85 0.97 -5.65 8.79
CA GLN A 85 2.10 -5.93 9.65
C GLN A 85 1.57 -6.06 11.08
N THR A 86 1.97 -7.12 11.78
CA THR A 86 1.45 -7.48 13.11
C THR A 86 1.79 -6.46 14.19
N GLU A 87 2.77 -5.57 13.94
CA GLU A 87 3.09 -4.41 14.76
C GLU A 87 1.89 -3.47 14.96
N VAL A 88 0.91 -3.49 14.05
CA VAL A 88 -0.36 -2.74 14.17
C VAL A 88 -1.24 -3.31 15.30
N GLY A 89 -1.09 -4.58 15.66
CA GLY A 89 -1.96 -5.30 16.57
C GLY A 89 -3.20 -5.90 15.89
N PRO A 90 -4.06 -6.64 16.64
CA PRO A 90 -5.17 -7.39 16.07
C PRO A 90 -6.10 -6.52 15.22
N ALA A 91 -6.21 -6.83 13.93
CA ALA A 91 -6.91 -5.96 13.00
C ALA A 91 -7.81 -6.72 12.03
N VAL A 92 -8.83 -6.03 11.52
CA VAL A 92 -9.64 -6.44 10.38
C VAL A 92 -9.68 -5.34 9.33
N ALA A 93 -9.73 -5.72 8.07
CA ALA A 93 -9.86 -4.77 6.96
C ALA A 93 -11.32 -4.39 6.73
N SER A 94 -11.58 -3.11 6.41
CA SER A 94 -12.89 -2.64 5.98
C SER A 94 -13.34 -3.30 4.68
N SER A 95 -14.66 -3.35 4.45
CA SER A 95 -15.27 -3.92 3.24
C SER A 95 -14.92 -3.23 1.92
N THR A 96 -14.17 -2.11 1.98
CA THR A 96 -13.56 -1.44 0.83
C THR A 96 -12.31 -2.16 0.35
N PHE A 97 -11.75 -3.10 1.13
CA PHE A 97 -10.58 -3.88 0.76
C PHE A 97 -10.94 -5.29 0.29
N PHE A 98 -10.12 -5.80 -0.63
CA PHE A 98 -9.84 -7.23 -0.70
C PHE A 98 -8.61 -7.55 0.16
N VAL A 99 -8.69 -8.63 0.91
CA VAL A 99 -7.54 -9.23 1.63
C VAL A 99 -6.99 -10.33 0.75
N ILE A 100 -5.71 -10.21 0.37
CA ILE A 100 -4.98 -11.16 -0.45
C ILE A 100 -3.97 -11.84 0.47
N ARG A 101 -4.14 -13.15 0.67
CA ARG A 101 -3.28 -13.97 1.51
C ARG A 101 -2.54 -14.99 0.68
N LEU A 102 -1.22 -14.92 0.65
CA LEU A 102 -0.38 -15.86 -0.10
C LEU A 102 -0.54 -17.28 0.44
N ARG A 103 -0.57 -18.27 -0.46
CA ARG A 103 -0.71 -19.71 -0.11
C ARG A 103 0.62 -20.41 0.12
N SER A 104 1.73 -19.77 -0.25
CA SER A 104 3.06 -20.35 -0.20
C SER A 104 4.12 -19.26 -0.06
N ASN A 105 5.34 -19.67 0.29
CA ASN A 105 6.49 -18.79 0.44
C ASN A 105 7.28 -18.58 -0.86
N GLU A 106 6.69 -18.91 -2.02
CA GLU A 106 7.29 -18.65 -3.34
C GLU A 106 7.28 -17.16 -3.73
N VAL A 107 6.45 -16.37 -3.04
CA VAL A 107 6.28 -14.94 -3.26
C VAL A 107 6.46 -14.24 -1.92
N LEU A 108 7.27 -13.19 -1.89
CA LEU A 108 7.37 -12.31 -0.73
C LEU A 108 6.13 -11.38 -0.69
N PRO A 109 5.45 -11.23 0.45
CA PRO A 109 4.34 -10.29 0.61
C PRO A 109 4.67 -8.87 0.13
N GLU A 110 5.85 -8.38 0.49
CA GLU A 110 6.38 -7.07 0.13
C GLU A 110 6.57 -6.94 -1.38
N TYR A 111 7.05 -8.01 -2.02
CA TYR A 111 7.21 -8.03 -3.48
C TYR A 111 5.85 -7.96 -4.17
N LEU A 112 4.86 -8.73 -3.71
CA LEU A 112 3.53 -8.68 -4.31
C LEU A 112 2.88 -7.31 -4.08
N GLN A 113 3.00 -6.73 -2.89
CA GLN A 113 2.51 -5.39 -2.60
C GLN A 113 3.17 -4.34 -3.51
N TRP A 114 4.49 -4.36 -3.66
CA TRP A 114 5.22 -3.50 -4.59
C TRP A 114 4.75 -3.71 -6.03
N TYR A 115 4.67 -4.95 -6.50
CA TYR A 115 4.29 -5.29 -7.87
C TYR A 115 2.87 -4.80 -8.19
N LEU A 116 1.94 -4.98 -7.25
CA LEU A 116 0.57 -4.47 -7.35
C LEU A 116 0.51 -2.94 -7.48
N ASN A 117 1.46 -2.23 -6.88
CA ASN A 117 1.55 -0.77 -6.93
C ASN A 117 2.39 -0.23 -8.09
N THR A 118 2.99 -1.09 -8.93
CA THR A 118 3.66 -0.62 -10.15
C THR A 118 2.68 0.07 -11.09
N SER A 119 3.16 1.06 -11.84
CA SER A 119 2.34 1.79 -12.82
C SER A 119 1.68 0.84 -13.82
N PHE A 120 2.42 -0.17 -14.29
CA PHE A 120 1.92 -1.21 -15.19
C PHE A 120 0.71 -1.94 -14.62
N LEU A 121 0.79 -2.43 -13.38
CA LEU A 121 -0.31 -3.18 -12.80
C LEU A 121 -1.45 -2.28 -12.35
N GLN A 122 -1.18 -1.07 -11.85
CA GLN A 122 -2.22 -0.09 -11.53
C GLN A 122 -3.03 0.29 -12.78
N SER A 123 -2.39 0.49 -13.94
CA SER A 123 -3.13 0.71 -15.20
C SER A 123 -3.99 -0.48 -15.58
N THR A 124 -3.51 -1.71 -15.34
CA THR A 124 -4.28 -2.94 -15.59
C THR A 124 -5.50 -3.03 -14.65
N LEU A 125 -5.32 -2.77 -13.36
CA LEU A 125 -6.39 -2.79 -12.35
C LEU A 125 -7.43 -1.69 -12.62
N PHE A 126 -6.97 -0.50 -13.04
CA PHE A 126 -7.84 0.59 -13.45
C PHE A 126 -8.72 0.19 -14.64
N ALA A 127 -8.13 -0.40 -15.68
CA ALA A 127 -8.88 -0.87 -16.86
C ALA A 127 -9.89 -1.99 -16.56
N LEU A 128 -9.63 -2.80 -15.52
CA LEU A 128 -10.54 -3.84 -15.05
C LEU A 128 -11.63 -3.32 -14.12
N SER A 129 -11.45 -2.12 -13.57
CA SER A 129 -12.39 -1.48 -12.66
C SER A 129 -13.57 -0.87 -13.42
N ARG A 130 -14.73 -0.85 -12.77
CA ARG A 130 -15.96 -0.24 -13.30
C ARG A 130 -16.32 1.02 -12.52
N GLY A 131 -16.94 1.98 -13.20
CA GLY A 131 -17.33 3.28 -12.63
C GLY A 131 -16.36 4.39 -13.04
N THR A 132 -16.89 5.60 -13.23
CA THR A 132 -16.11 6.77 -13.69
C THR A 132 -15.61 7.63 -12.55
N ARG A 133 -16.36 7.69 -11.44
CA ARG A 133 -16.03 8.50 -10.26
C ARG A 133 -15.61 7.68 -9.04
N ILE A 134 -16.16 6.47 -8.89
CA ILE A 134 -15.77 5.52 -7.85
C ILE A 134 -15.42 4.23 -8.58
N LEU A 135 -14.15 3.88 -8.58
CA LEU A 135 -13.68 2.64 -9.18
C LEU A 135 -14.12 1.48 -8.31
N SER A 136 -14.65 0.44 -8.94
CA SER A 136 -15.05 -0.80 -8.29
C SER A 136 -14.43 -1.97 -9.04
N LEU A 137 -13.46 -2.62 -8.39
CA LEU A 137 -12.81 -3.82 -8.89
C LEU A 137 -13.58 -5.04 -8.39
N SER A 138 -13.97 -5.94 -9.30
CA SER A 138 -14.59 -7.19 -8.89
C SER A 138 -13.55 -8.21 -8.45
N LYS A 139 -13.86 -9.02 -7.44
CA LYS A 139 -13.01 -10.13 -6.97
C LYS A 139 -12.64 -11.08 -8.12
N LYS A 140 -13.60 -11.37 -9.02
CA LYS A 140 -13.39 -12.24 -10.19
C LYS A 140 -12.40 -11.66 -11.20
N ALA A 141 -12.39 -10.34 -11.36
CA ALA A 141 -11.41 -9.67 -12.22
C ALA A 141 -10.02 -9.72 -11.57
N LEU A 142 -9.93 -9.37 -10.28
CA LEU A 142 -8.68 -9.42 -9.53
C LEU A 142 -8.05 -10.82 -9.52
N ALA A 143 -8.86 -11.87 -9.32
CA ALA A 143 -8.43 -13.27 -9.34
C ALA A 143 -7.70 -13.67 -10.63
N LYS A 144 -8.04 -13.03 -11.76
CA LYS A 144 -7.46 -13.31 -13.09
C LYS A 144 -6.23 -12.48 -13.42
N VAL A 145 -5.88 -11.50 -12.58
CA VAL A 145 -4.70 -10.66 -12.80
C VAL A 145 -3.46 -11.54 -12.82
N GLU A 146 -2.64 -11.39 -13.86
CA GLU A 146 -1.38 -12.11 -13.98
C GLU A 146 -0.25 -11.33 -13.30
N VAL A 147 0.49 -12.01 -12.45
CA VAL A 147 1.67 -11.47 -11.78
C VAL A 147 2.92 -12.22 -12.22
N SER A 148 4.00 -11.48 -12.45
CA SER A 148 5.31 -12.05 -12.78
C SER A 148 6.00 -12.44 -11.49
N ILE A 149 6.42 -13.70 -11.38
CA ILE A 149 7.03 -14.23 -10.15
C ILE A 149 8.46 -14.67 -10.45
N PRO A 150 9.45 -13.80 -10.24
CA PRO A 150 10.85 -14.19 -10.34
C PRO A 150 11.26 -15.02 -9.11
N SER A 151 12.50 -15.52 -9.10
CA SER A 151 13.04 -16.23 -7.92
C SER A 151 13.05 -15.32 -6.68
N ILE A 152 12.98 -15.91 -5.48
CA ILE A 152 13.02 -15.16 -4.20
C ILE A 152 14.21 -14.19 -4.15
N ARG A 153 15.40 -14.64 -4.56
CA ARG A 153 16.59 -13.77 -4.63
C ARG A 153 16.38 -12.54 -5.52
N GLN A 154 15.70 -12.70 -6.65
CA GLN A 154 15.39 -11.57 -7.52
C GLN A 154 14.31 -10.66 -6.92
N GLN A 155 13.32 -11.21 -6.24
CA GLN A 155 12.31 -10.43 -5.50
C GLN A 155 12.99 -9.56 -4.42
N GLU A 156 13.92 -10.12 -3.65
CA GLU A 156 14.74 -9.39 -2.66
C GLU A 156 15.58 -8.28 -3.30
N GLN A 157 16.22 -8.57 -4.45
CA GLN A 157 17.02 -7.57 -5.17
C GLN A 157 16.16 -6.40 -5.67
N ILE A 158 14.96 -6.69 -6.17
CA ILE A 158 13.99 -5.67 -6.60
C ILE A 158 13.57 -4.81 -5.41
N LEU A 159 13.20 -5.42 -4.29
CA LEU A 159 12.80 -4.71 -3.08
C LEU A 159 13.93 -3.84 -2.53
N LYS A 160 15.16 -4.33 -2.55
CA LYS A 160 16.34 -3.55 -2.16
C LYS A 160 16.56 -2.34 -3.08
N ALA A 161 16.44 -2.53 -4.39
CA ALA A 161 16.56 -1.43 -5.35
C ALA A 161 15.45 -0.38 -5.16
N GLN A 162 14.21 -0.82 -4.93
CA GLN A 162 13.08 0.04 -4.63
C GLN A 162 13.33 0.88 -3.36
N ALA A 163 13.78 0.25 -2.27
CA ALA A 163 14.08 0.95 -1.03
C ALA A 163 15.19 2.00 -1.19
N LEU A 164 16.24 1.69 -1.96
CA LEU A 164 17.30 2.65 -2.28
C LEU A 164 16.77 3.84 -3.09
N TRP A 165 15.91 3.58 -4.08
CA TRP A 165 15.28 4.63 -4.88
C TRP A 165 14.37 5.52 -4.05
N GLU A 166 13.57 4.96 -3.14
CA GLU A 166 12.74 5.75 -2.21
C GLU A 166 13.57 6.66 -1.31
N LYS A 167 14.69 6.14 -0.79
CA LYS A 167 15.64 6.92 0.01
C LYS A 167 16.28 8.05 -0.80
N GLU A 168 16.73 7.76 -2.02
CA GLU A 168 17.28 8.77 -2.93
C GLU A 168 16.27 9.87 -3.23
N ARG A 169 15.02 9.50 -3.50
CA ARG A 169 13.93 10.44 -3.76
C ARG A 169 13.65 11.34 -2.56
N ALA A 170 13.60 10.77 -1.35
CA ALA A 170 13.38 11.54 -0.12
C ALA A 170 14.52 12.57 0.12
N LEU A 171 15.77 12.13 0.01
CA LEU A 171 16.94 13.01 0.16
C LEU A 171 16.99 14.09 -0.91
N THR A 172 16.60 13.77 -2.14
CA THR A 172 16.54 14.74 -3.24
C THR A 172 15.48 15.81 -2.98
N PHE A 173 14.32 15.42 -2.46
CA PHE A 173 13.26 16.36 -2.08
C PHE A 173 13.73 17.31 -0.97
N GLU A 174 14.35 16.77 0.09
CA GLU A 174 14.92 17.57 1.18
C GLU A 174 16.00 18.54 0.68
N LEU A 175 16.86 18.10 -0.24
CA LEU A 175 17.90 18.95 -0.84
C LEU A 175 17.30 20.12 -1.63
N VAL A 176 16.25 19.88 -2.42
CA VAL A 176 15.53 20.95 -3.14
C VAL A 176 14.93 21.93 -2.13
N GLU A 177 14.33 21.39 -1.06
CA GLU A 177 13.93 22.06 0.18
C GLU A 177 14.88 23.14 0.65
N LEU A 178 16.02 22.64 1.11
CA LEU A 178 17.05 23.43 1.76
C LEU A 178 17.65 24.47 0.81
N LYS A 179 17.86 24.09 -0.46
CA LYS A 179 18.37 25.02 -1.48
C LYS A 179 17.38 26.14 -1.75
N GLY A 180 16.08 25.84 -1.87
CA GLY A 180 15.03 26.83 -2.05
C GLY A 180 15.03 27.86 -0.92
N ALA A 181 15.05 27.40 0.33
CA ALA A 181 15.10 28.28 1.50
C ALA A 181 16.37 29.15 1.54
N LEU A 182 17.54 28.58 1.19
CA LEU A 182 18.79 29.33 1.13
C LEU A 182 18.73 30.46 0.09
N TYR A 183 18.26 30.17 -1.13
CA TYR A 183 18.15 31.19 -2.19
C TYR A 183 17.18 32.31 -1.82
N GLN A 184 16.02 31.98 -1.25
CA GLN A 184 15.06 32.99 -0.79
C GLN A 184 15.65 33.91 0.28
N ASN A 185 16.37 33.33 1.25
CA ASN A 185 17.05 34.11 2.27
C ASN A 185 18.13 35.04 1.68
N LEU A 186 18.93 34.54 0.73
CA LEU A 186 19.94 35.35 0.06
C LEU A 186 19.31 36.53 -0.69
N LEU A 187 18.25 36.28 -1.47
CA LEU A 187 17.53 37.32 -2.21
C LEU A 187 16.92 38.37 -1.27
N PHE A 188 16.32 37.94 -0.17
CA PHE A 188 15.76 38.84 0.85
C PHE A 188 16.85 39.68 1.54
N ASN A 189 18.04 39.12 1.78
CA ASN A 189 19.13 39.90 2.37
C ASN A 189 19.67 40.98 1.41
N LEU A 190 19.63 40.73 0.10
CA LEU A 190 20.00 41.73 -0.90
C LEU A 190 19.04 42.92 -0.95
N THR A 191 17.75 42.73 -0.68
CA THR A 191 16.79 43.85 -0.63
C THR A 191 17.00 44.76 0.58
N LYS A 192 17.56 44.24 1.67
CA LYS A 192 17.89 45.01 2.88
C LYS A 192 19.19 45.81 2.81
N SER A 193 20.12 45.40 1.94
CA SER A 193 21.45 46.02 1.86
C SER A 193 21.50 47.27 0.97
N ASN A 194 20.48 47.50 0.13
CA ASN A 194 20.37 48.66 -0.76
C ASN A 194 19.69 49.90 -0.15
N THR A 195 19.31 49.88 1.14
CA THR A 195 18.57 51.00 1.79
C THR A 195 19.46 51.95 2.60
N ASN A 196 20.80 51.79 2.53
CA ASN A 196 21.78 52.63 3.24
C ASN A 196 22.68 53.44 2.28
N ALA A 197 22.10 54.08 1.26
CA ALA A 197 22.81 55.01 0.37
C ALA A 197 22.01 56.30 0.18
#